data_AF-A0ABD2SUW5-F1
#
_entry.id   AF-A0ABD2SUW5-F1
#
_cell.length_a   1.000
_cell.length_b   1.000
_cell.length_c   1.000
_cell.angle_alpha   90.00
_cell.angle_beta   90.00
_cell.angle_gamma   90.00
#
_symmetry.space_group_name_H-M   'P 1'
#
loop_
_entity.id
_entity.type
_entity.pdbx_description
1 polymer ?
#
loop_
_entity_poly.entity_id
_entity_poly.type
_entity_poly.pdbx_seq_one_letter_code
_entity_poly.pdbx_strand_id
1 'polypeptide(L)'
;MVIQLVLSWVSIDFSMLYTYPGPVPDGADAVVQVEDTESISVASAERKRVRILKQTSPGVDIRAVGSDIAQGTIVLKSGERLGAAEIGLLATVGVVAVKVYPSPTIGVLSTGDELVEPTVGRLNRGQIRDSNRAMTLTAATQHQCKVLDLGIARDDEQEIERILDNAFASGIDILLSSGGVSMGDRDFVKPLLQKKGRVLFQKVLMKPGKPLTFAEILPRSSDRTSSKILAFGLPGNPVSCLVCFHLFVVPAIRHLSGWANPHLPRVQARLKHSVKTDPHRSEFHRAVISWQLNDGSGYQGFIAESTGHQISSRLLSMKSANALLELPALETSLPAGASVSAILISDISNFPGSRNLQLTDLSSTQQEHKLAAADAGSSEVSEFKVAILTVSDTVATGLGPDRSGPRAVSVVNASSERLGGTSIVATAVVPDDVQKIKDMLQKWSDVDKVDLILTLGGTGCTPRDVTPEATKSMIQKETPGLLYVMMRESLKVTPSAMLSRAAAGIRGSTLVRPEVQTIVFLLSCITKPPT
;
A
#
# COMPACT_ATOMS: atom_id res chain seq x y z
N MET A 1 1.83 7.86 40.78
CA MET A 1 3.15 7.94 40.12
C MET A 1 4.19 8.06 41.22
N VAL A 2 4.71 6.92 41.70
CA VAL A 2 5.60 6.89 42.87
C VAL A 2 7.03 7.17 42.38
N ILE A 3 7.49 8.37 42.69
CA ILE A 3 8.88 8.85 42.55
C ILE A 3 9.54 8.65 43.91
N GLN A 4 10.63 7.87 44.00
CA GLN A 4 11.71 7.87 45.02
C GLN A 4 12.50 6.55 44.91
N LEU A 5 13.83 6.46 44.98
CA LEU A 5 14.83 7.32 45.60
C LEU A 5 16.05 7.50 44.68
N VAL A 6 16.53 8.73 44.59
CA VAL A 6 17.94 9.05 44.28
C VAL A 6 18.68 9.05 45.62
N LEU A 7 19.57 8.09 45.86
CA LEU A 7 20.62 8.26 46.89
C LEU A 7 21.87 8.72 46.16
N SER A 8 22.25 9.96 46.44
CA SER A 8 23.58 10.50 46.17
C SER A 8 24.63 9.59 46.82
N TRP A 9 25.64 9.19 46.06
CA TRP A 9 26.82 8.36 46.44
C TRP A 9 26.55 6.86 46.53
N VAL A 10 26.80 6.13 45.43
CA VAL A 10 27.01 4.68 45.46
C VAL A 10 28.41 4.44 46.06
N SER A 11 28.46 3.96 47.30
CA SER A 11 29.69 3.42 47.91
C SER A 11 29.91 1.97 47.46
N ILE A 12 31.14 1.46 47.57
CA ILE A 12 31.63 0.17 47.03
C ILE A 12 30.73 -1.05 47.35
N ASP A 13 29.84 -0.98 48.35
CA ASP A 13 28.98 -2.09 48.79
C ASP A 13 27.45 -1.89 48.56
N PHE A 14 27.02 -0.94 47.72
CA PHE A 14 25.58 -0.67 47.48
C PHE A 14 25.11 -1.02 46.06
N SER A 15 23.97 -1.70 45.95
CA SER A 15 23.25 -1.96 44.70
C SER A 15 21.90 -1.22 44.65
N MET A 16 21.56 -0.65 43.49
CA MET A 16 20.28 0.04 43.26
C MET A 16 19.42 -0.71 42.25
N LEU A 17 18.11 -0.69 42.48
CA LEU A 17 17.12 -1.13 41.49
C LEU A 17 17.01 -0.08 40.39
N TYR A 18 17.30 -0.50 39.16
CA TYR A 18 17.24 0.32 37.97
C TYR A 18 16.17 -0.25 37.01
N THR A 19 15.42 0.63 36.36
CA THR A 19 14.41 0.25 35.36
C THR A 19 14.78 0.93 34.04
N TYR A 20 14.87 0.16 32.96
CA TYR A 20 15.21 0.70 31.65
C TYR A 20 13.97 1.37 31.01
N PRO A 21 14.08 2.58 30.45
CA PRO A 21 15.24 3.49 30.44
C PRO A 21 15.31 4.42 31.67
N GLY A 22 16.50 4.61 32.25
CA GLY A 22 16.77 5.57 33.33
C GLY A 22 18.22 6.11 33.34
N PRO A 23 18.54 7.17 34.07
CA PRO A 23 19.93 7.58 34.27
C PRO A 23 20.65 6.63 35.24
N VAL A 24 21.87 6.21 34.90
CA VAL A 24 22.73 5.43 35.80
C VAL A 24 23.26 6.37 36.90
N PRO A 25 23.15 6.03 38.20
CA PRO A 25 23.64 6.87 39.29
C PRO A 25 25.15 7.09 39.24
N ASP A 26 25.59 8.27 39.69
CA ASP A 26 27.02 8.59 39.79
C ASP A 26 27.78 7.57 40.65
N GLY A 27 28.90 7.08 40.13
CA GLY A 27 29.76 6.09 40.76
C GLY A 27 29.45 4.62 40.42
N ALA A 28 28.30 4.33 39.80
CA ALA A 28 28.02 2.99 39.27
C ALA A 28 28.73 2.77 37.93
N ASP A 29 29.39 1.62 37.77
CA ASP A 29 30.20 1.27 36.59
C ASP A 29 29.68 0.04 35.83
N ALA A 30 28.63 -0.64 36.30
CA ALA A 30 27.95 -1.72 35.59
C ALA A 30 26.46 -1.82 35.99
N VAL A 31 25.65 -2.41 35.12
CA VAL A 31 24.27 -2.81 35.42
C VAL A 31 24.17 -4.34 35.32
N VAL A 32 23.51 -4.97 36.28
CA VAL A 32 23.22 -6.41 36.25
C VAL A 32 21.73 -6.59 36.01
N GLN A 33 21.38 -7.41 35.02
CA GLN A 33 20.00 -7.73 34.66
C GLN A 33 19.29 -8.42 35.83
N VAL A 34 18.00 -8.13 36.04
CA VAL A 34 17.26 -8.63 37.22
C VAL A 34 17.21 -10.16 37.28
N GLU A 35 17.26 -10.80 36.11
CA GLU A 35 17.33 -12.24 35.90
C GLU A 35 18.59 -12.87 36.52
N ASP A 36 19.68 -12.10 36.62
CA ASP A 36 20.96 -12.49 37.23
C ASP A 36 21.03 -12.05 38.71
N THR A 37 19.89 -11.78 39.35
CA THR A 37 19.79 -11.32 40.75
C THR A 37 18.71 -12.03 41.57
N GLU A 38 18.89 -12.06 42.90
CA GLU A 38 17.93 -12.60 43.86
C GLU A 38 17.60 -11.58 44.95
N SER A 39 16.31 -11.34 45.22
CA SER A 39 15.90 -10.50 46.34
C SER A 39 16.09 -11.23 47.67
N ILE A 40 16.78 -10.60 48.63
CA ILE A 40 16.90 -11.12 49.99
C ILE A 40 15.88 -10.39 50.87
N SER A 41 14.90 -11.10 51.42
CA SER A 41 13.99 -10.56 52.44
C SER A 41 14.70 -10.50 53.79
N VAL A 42 14.69 -9.33 54.44
CA VAL A 42 15.19 -9.14 55.80
C VAL A 42 14.00 -8.74 56.68
N ALA A 43 13.92 -9.30 57.90
CA ALA A 43 12.77 -9.19 58.81
C ALA A 43 12.41 -7.76 59.27
N SER A 44 13.23 -6.75 58.97
CA SER A 44 12.94 -5.33 59.21
C SER A 44 12.66 -4.61 57.88
N ALA A 45 11.43 -4.11 57.71
CA ALA A 45 10.85 -3.65 56.45
C ALA A 45 11.44 -2.36 55.82
N GLU A 46 12.65 -1.92 56.19
CA GLU A 46 13.21 -0.63 55.73
C GLU A 46 14.41 -0.74 54.78
N ARG A 47 15.03 -1.91 54.61
CA ARG A 47 16.21 -2.06 53.72
C ARG A 47 16.02 -3.21 52.73
N LYS A 48 15.94 -2.86 51.44
CA LYS A 48 15.98 -3.84 50.35
C LYS A 48 17.41 -4.31 50.14
N ARG A 49 17.63 -5.63 50.06
CA ARG A 49 18.93 -6.23 49.71
C ARG A 49 18.75 -7.14 48.50
N VAL A 50 19.76 -7.15 47.64
CA VAL A 50 19.80 -7.97 46.42
C VAL A 50 21.12 -8.73 46.40
N ARG A 51 21.04 -10.03 46.09
CA ARG A 51 22.19 -10.89 45.80
C ARG A 51 22.44 -10.86 44.31
N ILE A 52 23.68 -10.59 43.91
CA ILE A 52 24.14 -10.69 42.53
C ILE A 52 24.63 -12.12 42.30
N LEU A 53 24.03 -12.83 41.34
CA LEU A 53 24.34 -14.24 41.08
C LEU A 53 25.48 -14.44 40.09
N LYS A 54 25.79 -13.41 39.30
CA LYS A 54 26.74 -13.45 38.20
C LYS A 54 27.73 -12.31 38.29
N GLN A 55 29.01 -12.62 38.14
CA GLN A 55 30.06 -11.61 38.10
C GLN A 55 29.88 -10.71 36.88
N THR A 56 29.98 -9.39 37.08
CA THR A 56 29.90 -8.38 36.01
C THR A 56 31.25 -7.68 35.80
N SER A 57 31.35 -6.87 34.75
CA SER A 57 32.54 -6.09 34.41
C SER A 57 32.16 -4.62 34.14
N PRO A 58 33.10 -3.66 34.29
CA PRO A 58 32.83 -2.26 34.01
C PRO A 58 32.29 -2.06 32.58
N GLY A 59 31.26 -1.22 32.44
CA GLY A 59 30.57 -0.87 31.20
C GLY A 59 29.45 -1.81 30.78
N VAL A 60 29.25 -2.95 31.44
CA VAL A 60 28.18 -3.90 31.09
C VAL A 60 26.82 -3.28 31.29
N ASP A 61 25.97 -3.37 30.27
CA ASP A 61 24.60 -2.84 30.22
C ASP A 61 24.47 -1.34 30.55
N ILE A 62 25.56 -0.58 30.40
CA ILE A 62 25.58 0.88 30.45
C ILE A 62 25.71 1.42 29.03
N ARG A 63 24.77 2.29 28.64
CA ARG A 63 24.87 3.06 27.40
C ARG A 63 25.56 4.38 27.69
N ALA A 64 26.78 4.55 27.19
CA ALA A 64 27.54 5.77 27.38
C ALA A 64 26.85 6.98 26.73
N VAL A 65 27.10 8.18 27.27
CA VAL A 65 26.56 9.41 26.70
C VAL A 65 26.99 9.55 25.24
N GLY A 66 26.02 9.73 24.34
CA GLY A 66 26.27 9.85 22.91
C GLY A 66 26.69 8.56 22.21
N SER A 67 26.52 7.38 22.84
CA SER A 67 26.88 6.09 22.23
C SER A 67 26.13 5.79 20.93
N ASP A 68 24.86 6.22 20.86
CA ASP A 68 24.03 6.04 19.66
C ASP A 68 24.23 7.19 18.66
N ILE A 69 24.23 8.44 19.13
CA ILE A 69 24.46 9.65 18.33
C ILE A 69 25.30 10.62 19.15
N ALA A 70 26.56 10.81 18.75
CA ALA A 70 27.44 11.79 19.38
C ALA A 70 27.02 13.22 18.99
N GLN A 71 27.22 14.17 19.91
CA GLN A 71 26.94 15.57 19.66
C GLN A 71 27.72 16.08 18.43
N GLY A 72 27.04 16.84 17.56
CA GLY A 72 27.61 17.37 16.32
C GLY A 72 27.63 16.39 15.13
N THR A 73 27.19 15.16 15.31
CA THR A 73 27.07 14.18 14.22
C THR A 73 25.98 14.60 13.24
N ILE A 74 26.28 14.54 11.94
CA ILE A 74 25.29 14.73 10.88
C ILE A 74 24.43 13.47 10.79
N VAL A 75 23.18 13.55 11.27
CA VAL A 75 22.25 12.41 11.29
C VAL A 75 21.57 12.17 9.94
N LEU A 76 21.41 13.21 9.12
CA LEU A 76 20.84 13.14 7.76
C LEU A 76 21.53 14.14 6.85
N LYS A 77 21.74 13.77 5.58
CA LYS A 77 22.35 14.62 4.55
C LYS A 77 21.30 15.20 3.61
N SER A 78 21.61 16.38 3.04
CA SER A 78 20.79 16.95 1.97
C SER A 78 20.71 16.00 0.77
N GLY A 79 19.50 15.78 0.26
CA GLY A 79 19.22 14.84 -0.84
C GLY A 79 18.82 13.43 -0.38
N GLU A 80 18.87 13.14 0.92
CA GLU A 80 18.32 11.91 1.48
C GLU A 80 16.78 11.96 1.50
N ARG A 81 16.18 10.81 1.19
CA ARG A 81 14.72 10.66 1.19
C ARG A 81 14.25 10.37 2.61
N LEU A 82 13.31 11.16 3.10
CA LEU A 82 12.72 10.95 4.42
C LEU A 82 11.73 9.78 4.40
N GLY A 83 12.10 8.66 5.03
CA GLY A 83 11.22 7.55 5.37
C GLY A 83 10.90 7.53 6.87
N ALA A 84 10.37 6.40 7.35
CA ALA A 84 9.95 6.28 8.76
C ALA A 84 11.13 6.39 9.74
N ALA A 85 12.28 5.79 9.40
CA ALA A 85 13.47 5.82 10.22
C ALA A 85 14.07 7.24 10.30
N GLU A 86 14.13 7.93 9.16
CA GLU A 86 14.67 9.29 9.07
C GLU A 86 13.80 10.29 9.86
N ILE A 87 12.47 10.14 9.80
CA ILE A 87 11.56 10.94 10.63
C ILE A 87 11.76 10.63 12.13
N GLY A 88 11.97 9.36 12.50
CA GLY A 88 12.29 8.97 13.88
C GLY A 88 13.62 9.56 14.37
N LEU A 89 14.63 9.62 13.52
CA LEU A 89 15.91 10.27 13.83
C LEU A 89 15.73 11.77 14.07
N LEU A 90 14.98 12.47 13.20
CA LEU A 90 14.68 13.89 13.37
C LEU A 90 13.97 14.17 14.70
N ALA A 91 12.98 13.34 15.06
CA ALA A 91 12.28 13.44 16.34
C ALA A 91 13.23 13.19 17.53
N THR A 92 14.11 12.19 17.44
CA THR A 92 15.12 11.87 18.46
C THR A 92 16.03 13.05 18.78
N VAL A 93 16.41 13.85 17.76
CA VAL A 93 17.25 15.04 17.94
C VAL A 93 16.44 16.33 18.18
N GLY A 94 15.12 16.23 18.38
CA GLY A 94 14.25 17.38 18.67
C GLY A 94 13.95 18.29 17.48
N VAL A 95 14.14 17.83 16.25
CA VAL A 95 13.87 18.61 15.02
C VAL A 95 12.44 18.33 14.54
N VAL A 96 11.59 19.35 14.62
CA VAL A 96 10.16 19.27 14.25
C VAL A 96 9.82 19.89 12.89
N ALA A 97 10.78 20.61 12.28
CA ALA A 97 10.63 21.22 10.97
C ALA A 97 11.95 21.11 10.20
N VAL A 98 11.87 20.68 8.93
CA VAL A 98 13.04 20.47 8.08
C VAL A 98 12.79 21.10 6.71
N LYS A 99 13.83 21.70 6.14
CA LYS A 99 13.80 22.22 4.79
C LYS A 99 13.88 21.06 3.80
N VAL A 100 12.87 20.94 2.92
CA VAL A 100 12.77 19.87 1.91
C VAL A 100 12.63 20.45 0.52
N TYR A 101 12.96 19.64 -0.49
CA TYR A 101 12.59 19.94 -1.88
C TYR A 101 11.09 19.73 -2.06
N PRO A 102 10.38 20.65 -2.74
CA PRO A 102 8.95 20.49 -2.98
C PRO A 102 8.66 19.40 -4.01
N SER A 103 7.49 18.76 -3.89
CA SER A 103 6.94 17.95 -4.98
C SER A 103 6.49 18.87 -6.14
N PRO A 104 6.81 18.54 -7.40
CA PRO A 104 6.39 19.34 -8.53
C PRO A 104 4.86 19.29 -8.71
N THR A 105 4.33 20.37 -9.29
CA THR A 105 2.94 20.46 -9.72
C THR A 105 2.83 20.10 -11.20
N ILE A 106 1.96 19.15 -11.53
CA ILE A 106 1.82 18.58 -12.86
C ILE A 106 0.44 18.91 -13.45
N GLY A 107 0.40 19.69 -14.53
CA GLY A 107 -0.80 19.90 -15.33
C GLY A 107 -0.99 18.77 -16.34
N VAL A 108 -2.18 18.19 -16.44
CA VAL A 108 -2.48 17.09 -17.37
C VAL A 108 -3.62 17.48 -18.31
N LEU A 109 -3.35 17.43 -19.61
CA LEU A 109 -4.29 17.74 -20.68
C LEU A 109 -4.41 16.56 -21.64
N SER A 110 -5.62 16.22 -22.06
CA SER A 110 -5.83 15.38 -23.24
C SER A 110 -6.36 16.21 -24.40
N THR A 111 -5.97 15.86 -25.63
CA THR A 111 -6.45 16.53 -26.84
C THR A 111 -6.97 15.50 -27.84
N GLY A 112 -8.12 15.79 -28.45
CA GLY A 112 -8.67 14.97 -29.53
C GLY A 112 -10.19 15.11 -29.65
N ASP A 113 -10.67 15.30 -30.88
CA ASP A 113 -12.10 15.37 -31.17
C ASP A 113 -12.83 14.02 -30.90
N GLU A 114 -12.10 12.91 -30.95
CA GLU A 114 -12.61 11.57 -30.64
C GLU A 114 -12.84 11.33 -29.14
N LEU A 115 -12.23 12.15 -28.29
CA LEU A 115 -12.21 11.91 -26.84
C LEU A 115 -13.52 12.34 -26.19
N VAL A 116 -13.97 11.50 -25.25
CA VAL A 116 -15.07 11.79 -24.34
C VAL A 116 -14.69 11.44 -22.91
N GLU A 117 -15.41 12.04 -21.95
CA GLU A 117 -15.21 11.74 -20.53
C GLU A 117 -15.40 10.25 -20.21
N PRO A 118 -14.64 9.68 -19.26
CA PRO A 118 -14.79 8.30 -18.84
C PRO A 118 -16.19 7.93 -18.34
N THR A 119 -16.94 8.91 -17.83
CA THR A 119 -18.32 8.77 -17.33
C THR A 119 -19.36 8.56 -18.42
N VAL A 120 -19.02 8.81 -19.69
CA VAL A 120 -19.95 8.63 -20.81
C VAL A 120 -20.29 7.15 -20.99
N GLY A 121 -21.57 6.82 -20.85
CA GLY A 121 -22.08 5.46 -20.95
C GLY A 121 -22.07 4.90 -22.38
N ARG A 122 -22.82 5.50 -23.31
CA ARG A 122 -22.88 5.07 -24.72
C ARG A 122 -21.97 5.94 -25.58
N LEU A 123 -21.08 5.30 -26.33
CA LEU A 123 -20.18 5.99 -27.27
C LEU A 123 -20.87 6.17 -28.62
N ASN A 124 -20.72 7.34 -29.23
CA ASN A 124 -21.09 7.56 -30.62
C ASN A 124 -19.99 7.04 -31.55
N ARG A 125 -20.29 6.99 -32.86
CA ARG A 125 -19.33 6.59 -33.88
C ARG A 125 -18.08 7.46 -33.80
N GLY A 126 -16.91 6.81 -33.76
CA GLY A 126 -15.62 7.49 -33.72
C GLY A 126 -15.23 8.03 -32.35
N GLN A 127 -16.01 7.82 -31.29
CA GLN A 127 -15.66 8.25 -29.94
C GLN A 127 -14.95 7.16 -29.14
N ILE A 128 -13.97 7.58 -28.34
CA ILE A 128 -13.30 6.75 -27.34
C ILE A 128 -13.19 7.50 -26.02
N ARG A 129 -13.19 6.78 -24.90
CA ARG A 129 -13.04 7.39 -23.58
C ARG A 129 -11.59 7.81 -23.34
N ASP A 130 -11.40 8.96 -22.72
CA ASP A 130 -10.09 9.45 -22.32
C ASP A 130 -9.53 8.64 -21.13
N SER A 131 -8.78 7.60 -21.46
CA SER A 131 -8.07 6.76 -20.48
C SER A 131 -6.71 7.34 -20.08
N ASN A 132 -6.07 8.13 -20.95
CA ASN A 132 -4.71 8.59 -20.74
C ASN A 132 -4.63 9.64 -19.63
N ARG A 133 -5.58 10.59 -19.60
CA ARG A 133 -5.63 11.60 -18.55
C ARG A 133 -5.83 10.98 -17.17
N ALA A 134 -6.84 10.10 -17.04
CA ALA A 134 -7.08 9.37 -15.79
C ALA A 134 -5.84 8.57 -15.35
N MET A 135 -5.19 7.89 -16.29
CA MET A 135 -3.98 7.10 -16.04
C MET A 135 -2.79 7.95 -15.59
N THR A 136 -2.51 9.06 -16.27
CA THR A 136 -1.35 9.94 -15.98
C THR A 136 -1.56 10.78 -14.73
N LEU A 137 -2.78 11.26 -14.46
CA LEU A 137 -3.16 11.88 -13.18
C LEU A 137 -2.91 10.92 -12.01
N THR A 138 -3.33 9.66 -12.16
CA THR A 138 -3.12 8.62 -11.14
C THR A 138 -1.63 8.33 -10.96
N ALA A 139 -0.88 8.16 -12.06
CA ALA A 139 0.55 7.88 -12.01
C ALA A 139 1.34 9.03 -11.36
N ALA A 140 1.03 10.29 -11.69
CA ALA A 140 1.60 11.46 -11.04
C ALA A 140 1.30 11.52 -9.54
N THR A 141 0.06 11.19 -9.15
CA THR A 141 -0.35 11.12 -7.73
C THR A 141 0.41 10.03 -6.97
N GLN A 142 0.66 8.87 -7.59
CA GLN A 142 1.49 7.80 -7.01
C GLN A 142 2.94 8.24 -6.76
N HIS A 143 3.44 9.20 -7.53
CA HIS A 143 4.71 9.87 -7.32
C HIS A 143 4.63 11.09 -6.40
N GLN A 144 3.55 11.24 -5.62
CA GLN A 144 3.38 12.29 -4.60
C GLN A 144 3.42 13.71 -5.17
N CYS A 145 3.10 13.87 -6.45
CA CYS A 145 3.02 15.16 -7.12
C CYS A 145 1.65 15.80 -6.89
N LYS A 146 1.61 17.13 -6.88
CA LYS A 146 0.34 17.86 -6.99
C LYS A 146 -0.12 17.77 -8.43
N VAL A 147 -1.40 17.50 -8.67
CA VAL A 147 -1.93 17.35 -10.03
C VAL A 147 -2.99 18.41 -10.30
N LEU A 148 -2.94 18.97 -11.50
CA LEU A 148 -3.94 19.88 -12.04
C LEU A 148 -4.55 19.24 -13.29
N ASP A 149 -5.82 18.84 -13.19
CA ASP A 149 -6.57 18.28 -14.31
C ASP A 149 -7.06 19.42 -15.22
N LEU A 150 -6.52 19.48 -16.44
CA LEU A 150 -6.88 20.49 -17.45
C LEU A 150 -8.00 19.99 -18.39
N GLY A 151 -8.48 18.77 -18.19
CA GLY A 151 -9.59 18.18 -18.95
C GLY A 151 -9.21 17.72 -20.36
N ILE A 152 -10.23 17.72 -21.23
CA ILE A 152 -10.13 17.36 -22.64
C ILE A 152 -10.28 18.64 -23.46
N ALA A 153 -9.29 18.99 -24.26
CA ALA A 153 -9.39 20.04 -25.28
C ALA A 153 -9.79 19.44 -26.63
N ARG A 154 -10.63 20.15 -27.37
CA ARG A 154 -10.88 19.85 -28.79
C ARG A 154 -9.66 20.20 -29.62
N ASP A 155 -9.63 19.68 -30.84
CA ASP A 155 -8.56 19.99 -31.79
C ASP A 155 -8.77 21.39 -32.41
N ASP A 156 -8.74 22.40 -31.55
CA ASP A 156 -8.84 23.83 -31.87
C ASP A 156 -7.62 24.56 -31.29
N GLU A 157 -6.88 25.27 -32.14
CA GLU A 157 -5.63 25.92 -31.76
C GLU A 157 -5.84 26.98 -30.67
N GLN A 158 -6.92 27.76 -30.75
CA GLN A 158 -7.18 28.85 -29.81
C GLN A 158 -7.61 28.32 -28.44
N GLU A 159 -8.44 27.28 -28.42
CA GLU A 159 -8.84 26.60 -27.19
C GLU A 159 -7.64 25.99 -26.47
N ILE A 160 -6.80 25.24 -27.19
CA ILE A 160 -5.60 24.63 -26.63
C ILE A 160 -4.64 25.73 -26.14
N GLU A 161 -4.42 26.78 -26.93
CA GLU A 161 -3.55 27.90 -26.53
C GLU A 161 -4.01 28.54 -25.21
N ARG A 162 -5.31 28.79 -25.06
CA ARG A 162 -5.90 29.36 -23.85
C ARG A 162 -5.73 28.44 -22.64
N ILE A 163 -5.95 27.13 -22.80
CA ILE A 163 -5.76 26.15 -21.72
C ILE A 163 -4.30 26.11 -21.28
N LEU A 164 -3.36 26.10 -22.23
CA LEU A 164 -1.92 26.12 -21.95
C LEU A 164 -1.51 27.40 -21.21
N ASP A 165 -1.97 28.57 -21.65
CA ASP A 165 -1.65 29.84 -20.98
C ASP A 165 -2.18 29.88 -19.54
N ASN A 166 -3.41 29.41 -19.30
CA ASN A 166 -3.95 29.31 -17.95
C ASN A 166 -3.17 28.32 -17.08
N ALA A 167 -2.77 27.18 -17.65
CA ALA A 167 -1.99 26.17 -16.94
C ALA A 167 -0.62 26.74 -16.53
N PHE A 168 0.08 27.44 -17.43
CA PHE A 168 1.37 28.07 -17.12
C PHE A 168 1.22 29.21 -16.11
N ALA A 169 0.18 30.02 -16.20
CA ALA A 169 -0.11 31.08 -15.23
C ALA A 169 -0.43 30.53 -13.83
N SER A 170 -0.93 29.29 -13.73
CA SER A 170 -1.22 28.66 -12.44
C SER A 170 0.02 28.16 -11.67
N GLY A 171 1.20 28.21 -12.29
CA GLY A 171 2.47 27.87 -11.65
C GLY A 171 2.77 26.37 -11.64
N ILE A 172 2.35 25.62 -12.66
CA ILE A 172 2.76 24.22 -12.85
C ILE A 172 4.27 24.14 -13.17
N ASP A 173 4.92 23.07 -12.70
CA ASP A 173 6.32 22.78 -13.01
C ASP A 173 6.46 21.87 -14.24
N ILE A 174 5.48 20.97 -14.42
CA ILE A 174 5.42 20.01 -15.52
C ILE A 174 4.06 20.10 -16.21
N LEU A 175 4.05 20.12 -17.53
CA LEU A 175 2.87 19.91 -18.36
C LEU A 175 2.95 18.53 -19.03
N LEU A 176 1.90 17.73 -18.90
CA LEU A 176 1.70 16.50 -19.64
C LEU A 176 0.53 16.69 -20.60
N SER A 177 0.79 16.56 -21.91
CA SER A 177 -0.29 16.43 -22.89
C SER A 177 -0.36 15.00 -23.40
N SER A 178 -1.56 14.49 -23.65
CA SER A 178 -1.76 13.20 -24.31
C SER A 178 -2.65 13.37 -25.54
N GLY A 179 -2.20 12.88 -26.70
CA GLY A 179 -2.80 13.24 -27.99
C GLY A 179 -2.20 14.52 -28.58
N GLY A 180 -2.54 14.86 -29.82
CA GLY A 180 -2.13 16.14 -30.45
C GLY A 180 -0.63 16.28 -30.78
N VAL A 181 0.14 15.18 -30.73
CA VAL A 181 1.62 15.18 -30.86
C VAL A 181 2.14 14.18 -31.90
N SER A 182 1.30 13.75 -32.82
CA SER A 182 1.64 12.81 -33.89
C SER A 182 2.05 13.56 -35.18
N MET A 183 1.57 13.11 -36.33
CA MET A 183 1.79 13.71 -37.66
C MET A 183 0.46 14.21 -38.27
N GLY A 184 -0.57 14.42 -37.46
CA GLY A 184 -1.89 14.84 -37.93
C GLY A 184 -1.93 16.33 -38.22
N ASP A 185 -2.72 16.72 -39.21
CA ASP A 185 -2.91 18.12 -39.61
C ASP A 185 -3.59 18.98 -38.52
N ARG A 186 -4.11 18.34 -37.47
CA ARG A 186 -4.76 18.96 -36.30
C ARG A 186 -3.95 18.83 -35.00
N ASP A 187 -2.67 18.44 -35.09
CA ASP A 187 -1.78 18.32 -33.93
C ASP A 187 -1.23 19.69 -33.50
N PHE A 188 -2.07 20.51 -32.86
CA PHE A 188 -1.72 21.90 -32.48
C PHE A 188 -0.82 22.01 -31.24
N VAL A 189 -0.67 20.95 -30.45
CA VAL A 189 0.16 21.02 -29.23
C VAL A 189 1.62 21.34 -29.56
N LYS A 190 2.20 20.68 -30.58
CA LYS A 190 3.59 20.91 -31.00
C LYS A 190 3.89 22.35 -31.41
N PRO A 191 3.17 22.97 -32.36
CA PRO A 191 3.44 24.34 -32.76
C PRO A 191 3.21 25.32 -31.60
N LEU A 192 2.23 25.08 -30.73
CA LEU A 192 2.00 25.92 -29.56
C LEU A 192 3.15 25.82 -28.54
N LEU A 193 3.71 24.63 -28.30
CA LEU A 193 4.90 24.47 -27.46
C LEU A 193 6.14 25.15 -28.08
N GLN A 194 6.29 25.13 -29.40
CA GLN A 194 7.37 25.85 -30.11
C GLN A 194 7.18 27.38 -30.03
N LYS A 195 5.94 27.86 -30.08
CA LYS A 195 5.61 29.29 -29.96
C LYS A 195 5.89 29.82 -28.56
N LYS A 196 5.66 28.99 -27.52
CA LYS A 196 5.77 29.38 -26.11
C LYS A 196 7.12 29.04 -25.47
N GLY A 197 7.97 28.27 -26.15
CA GLY A 197 9.25 27.84 -25.60
C GLY A 197 10.15 27.17 -26.62
N ARG A 198 11.00 26.26 -26.14
CA ARG A 198 11.97 25.54 -26.97
C ARG A 198 11.66 24.05 -26.95
N VAL A 199 11.32 23.48 -28.10
CA VAL A 199 11.20 22.03 -28.26
C VAL A 199 12.59 21.43 -28.47
N LEU A 200 12.99 20.50 -27.61
CA LEU A 200 14.31 19.85 -27.66
C LEU A 200 14.30 18.64 -28.59
N PHE A 201 13.25 17.82 -28.54
CA PHE A 201 13.07 16.69 -29.44
C PHE A 201 11.59 16.35 -29.62
N GLN A 202 11.28 15.61 -30.70
CA GLN A 202 9.92 15.24 -31.07
C GLN A 202 9.77 13.76 -31.46
N LYS A 203 10.90 13.05 -31.54
CA LYS A 203 10.95 11.64 -31.88
C LYS A 203 12.03 10.96 -31.05
N VAL A 204 11.70 9.77 -30.56
CA VAL A 204 12.65 8.91 -29.86
C VAL A 204 12.71 7.57 -30.59
N LEU A 205 13.92 7.02 -30.74
CA LEU A 205 14.12 5.70 -31.33
C LEU A 205 13.80 4.61 -30.29
N MET A 206 12.51 4.38 -30.07
CA MET A 206 12.01 3.41 -29.10
C MET A 206 10.68 2.78 -29.52
N LYS A 207 10.36 1.65 -28.90
CA LYS A 207 9.07 0.98 -29.02
C LYS A 207 8.56 0.52 -27.65
N PRO A 208 7.30 0.78 -27.29
CA PRO A 208 6.43 1.83 -27.83
C PRO A 208 6.95 3.23 -27.45
N GLY A 209 6.44 4.31 -28.06
CA GLY A 209 6.78 5.68 -27.61
C GLY A 209 7.41 6.63 -28.64
N LYS A 210 7.55 6.23 -29.91
CA LYS A 210 8.22 7.02 -30.97
C LYS A 210 7.89 8.53 -30.99
N PRO A 211 6.62 9.00 -30.91
CA PRO A 211 6.29 10.41 -31.10
C PRO A 211 6.39 11.26 -29.82
N LEU A 212 7.12 10.81 -28.80
CA LEU A 212 7.35 11.62 -27.59
C LEU A 212 8.01 12.95 -27.95
N THR A 213 7.39 14.04 -27.49
CA THR A 213 7.91 15.40 -27.62
C THR A 213 8.28 15.97 -26.26
N PHE A 214 9.38 16.70 -26.20
CA PHE A 214 9.83 17.39 -24.98
C PHE A 214 10.18 18.84 -25.29
N ALA A 215 9.69 19.75 -24.45
CA ALA A 215 9.93 21.18 -24.57
C ALA A 215 10.18 21.84 -23.21
N GLU A 216 10.98 22.90 -23.22
CA GLU A 216 11.13 23.83 -22.11
C GLU A 216 10.32 25.09 -22.41
N ILE A 217 9.35 25.41 -21.57
CA ILE A 217 8.56 26.64 -21.67
C ILE A 217 9.14 27.67 -20.71
N LEU A 218 9.33 28.89 -21.22
CA LEU A 218 9.79 30.04 -20.45
C LEU A 218 8.55 30.85 -20.04
N PRO A 219 8.27 31.03 -18.73
CA PRO A 219 7.15 31.86 -18.31
C PRO A 219 7.33 33.30 -18.82
N ARG A 220 6.23 33.96 -19.18
CA ARG A 220 6.23 35.34 -19.69
C ARG A 220 6.54 36.42 -18.63
N SER A 221 6.82 36.04 -17.39
CA SER A 221 7.10 37.00 -16.32
C SER A 221 8.50 37.62 -16.48
N SER A 222 8.59 38.94 -16.34
CA SER A 222 9.85 39.70 -16.26
C SER A 222 10.67 39.42 -15.00
N ASP A 223 10.15 38.60 -14.09
CA ASP A 223 10.85 38.17 -12.90
C ASP A 223 11.82 37.03 -13.23
N ARG A 224 13.14 37.30 -13.10
CA ARG A 224 14.23 36.33 -13.33
C ARG A 224 14.18 35.09 -12.41
N THR A 225 13.16 35.00 -11.54
CA THR A 225 12.92 33.95 -10.56
C THR A 225 11.92 32.90 -11.01
N SER A 226 11.18 33.09 -12.11
CA SER A 226 10.22 32.07 -12.56
C SER A 226 10.93 30.86 -13.14
N SER A 227 10.75 29.68 -12.53
CA SER A 227 11.29 28.41 -12.99
C SER A 227 10.75 28.05 -14.38
N LYS A 228 11.59 27.39 -15.19
CA LYS A 228 11.17 26.85 -16.49
C LYS A 228 10.11 25.75 -16.27
N ILE A 229 9.13 25.68 -17.16
CA ILE A 229 8.11 24.62 -17.14
C ILE A 229 8.53 23.53 -18.12
N LEU A 230 8.50 22.27 -17.69
CA LEU A 230 8.84 21.11 -18.51
C LEU A 230 7.58 20.55 -19.19
N ALA A 231 7.49 20.60 -20.51
CA ALA A 231 6.34 20.10 -21.26
C ALA A 231 6.68 18.77 -21.96
N PHE A 232 5.91 17.73 -21.64
CA PHE A 232 5.98 16.42 -22.26
C PHE A 232 4.73 16.16 -23.09
N GLY A 233 4.93 16.11 -24.41
CA GLY A 233 3.95 15.65 -25.37
C GLY A 233 3.94 14.13 -25.46
N LEU A 234 3.08 13.48 -24.68
CA LEU A 234 2.99 12.03 -24.59
C LEU A 234 2.17 11.45 -25.78
N PRO A 235 2.57 10.29 -26.32
CA PRO A 235 1.83 9.66 -27.42
C PRO A 235 0.38 9.31 -27.05
N GLY A 236 -0.57 9.46 -27.98
CA GLY A 236 -1.99 9.16 -27.74
C GLY A 236 -2.30 7.67 -27.47
N ASN A 237 -1.45 6.74 -27.93
CA ASN A 237 -1.62 5.31 -27.65
C ASN A 237 -1.37 5.01 -26.16
N PRO A 238 -2.31 4.38 -25.42
CA PRO A 238 -2.22 4.29 -23.96
C PRO A 238 -0.95 3.63 -23.40
N VAL A 239 -0.48 2.54 -24.00
CA VAL A 239 0.76 1.90 -23.53
C VAL A 239 1.95 2.83 -23.78
N SER A 240 1.97 3.51 -24.92
CA SER A 240 3.06 4.44 -25.27
C SER A 240 3.09 5.60 -24.29
N CYS A 241 1.92 6.14 -23.93
CA CYS A 241 1.76 7.19 -22.94
C CYS A 241 2.38 6.78 -21.59
N LEU A 242 1.98 5.62 -21.05
CA LEU A 242 2.47 5.18 -19.73
C LEU A 242 3.94 4.77 -19.73
N VAL A 243 4.43 4.14 -20.80
CA VAL A 243 5.85 3.81 -20.95
C VAL A 243 6.69 5.09 -21.00
N CYS A 244 6.27 6.09 -21.79
CA CYS A 244 6.97 7.38 -21.83
C CYS A 244 6.89 8.12 -20.49
N PHE A 245 5.77 8.03 -19.77
CA PHE A 245 5.66 8.57 -18.42
C PHE A 245 6.72 7.98 -17.49
N HIS A 246 6.85 6.65 -17.42
CA HIS A 246 7.86 6.01 -16.57
C HIS A 246 9.30 6.33 -17.00
N LEU A 247 9.59 6.34 -18.29
CA LEU A 247 10.97 6.49 -18.77
C LEU A 247 11.48 7.94 -18.74
N PHE A 248 10.60 8.93 -18.89
CA PHE A 248 11.01 10.33 -19.05
C PHE A 248 10.42 11.25 -17.98
N VAL A 249 9.14 11.09 -17.65
CA VAL A 249 8.46 11.97 -16.70
C VAL A 249 8.86 11.62 -15.26
N VAL A 250 8.93 10.33 -14.90
CA VAL A 250 9.32 9.92 -13.53
C VAL A 250 10.74 10.38 -13.15
N PRO A 251 11.78 10.23 -14.00
CA PRO A 251 13.09 10.80 -13.72
C PRO A 251 13.07 12.33 -13.60
N ALA A 252 12.27 13.02 -14.42
CA ALA A 252 12.13 14.48 -14.33
C ALA A 252 11.47 14.90 -13.00
N ILE A 253 10.41 14.22 -12.57
CA ILE A 253 9.77 14.41 -11.26
C ILE A 253 10.82 14.25 -10.15
N ARG A 254 11.55 13.13 -10.15
CA ARG A 254 12.56 12.84 -9.11
C ARG A 254 13.67 13.88 -9.10
N HIS A 255 14.12 14.33 -10.26
CA HIS A 255 15.12 15.37 -10.37
C HIS A 255 14.64 16.71 -9.78
N LEU A 256 13.42 17.15 -10.13
CA LEU A 256 12.82 18.36 -9.55
C LEU A 256 12.57 18.24 -8.04
N SER A 257 12.25 17.03 -7.56
CA SER A 257 12.13 16.73 -6.12
C SER A 257 13.48 16.51 -5.41
N GLY A 258 14.61 16.80 -6.05
CA GLY A 258 15.94 16.77 -5.42
C GLY A 258 16.46 15.37 -5.08
N TRP A 259 16.00 14.33 -5.77
CA TRP A 259 16.52 12.97 -5.58
C TRP A 259 17.97 12.90 -6.04
N ALA A 260 18.85 12.34 -5.18
CA ALA A 260 20.25 12.12 -5.53
C ALA A 260 20.43 11.22 -6.77
N ASN A 261 19.58 10.21 -6.92
CA ASN A 261 19.50 9.37 -8.12
C ASN A 261 18.08 9.39 -8.68
N PRO A 262 17.83 10.10 -9.80
CA PRO A 262 16.50 10.19 -10.39
C PRO A 262 16.12 8.94 -11.21
N HIS A 263 17.07 8.06 -11.53
CA HIS A 263 16.81 6.93 -12.42
C HIS A 263 15.94 5.85 -11.76
N LEU A 264 15.10 5.20 -12.57
CA LEU A 264 14.40 3.99 -12.14
C LEU A 264 15.41 2.85 -11.94
N PRO A 265 15.24 2.01 -10.89
CA PRO A 265 16.10 0.86 -10.67
C PRO A 265 16.10 -0.08 -11.87
N ARG A 266 17.27 -0.63 -12.17
CA ARG A 266 17.45 -1.67 -13.20
C ARG A 266 17.96 -2.94 -12.54
N VAL A 267 17.42 -4.07 -12.98
CA VAL A 267 17.88 -5.39 -12.58
C VAL A 267 18.15 -6.23 -13.81
N GLN A 268 18.89 -7.32 -13.64
CA GLN A 268 18.96 -8.37 -14.65
C GLN A 268 17.85 -9.38 -14.38
N ALA A 269 17.14 -9.78 -15.43
CA ALA A 269 16.11 -10.79 -15.37
C ALA A 269 16.25 -11.80 -16.51
N ARG A 270 16.02 -13.08 -16.23
CA ARG A 270 16.03 -14.14 -17.24
C ARG A 270 14.66 -14.33 -17.85
N LEU A 271 14.62 -14.43 -19.17
CA LEU A 271 13.37 -14.66 -19.90
C LEU A 271 12.84 -16.07 -19.62
N LYS A 272 11.59 -16.19 -19.14
CA LYS A 272 10.92 -17.48 -18.96
C LYS A 272 10.60 -18.16 -20.30
N HIS A 273 10.30 -17.36 -21.31
CA HIS A 273 9.94 -17.80 -22.66
C HIS A 273 10.71 -16.99 -23.70
N SER A 274 10.85 -17.51 -24.92
CA SER A 274 11.44 -16.74 -26.00
C SER A 274 10.59 -15.50 -26.32
N VAL A 275 11.26 -14.38 -26.64
CA VAL A 275 10.61 -13.11 -26.95
C VAL A 275 11.09 -12.61 -28.30
N LYS A 276 10.15 -12.31 -29.19
CA LYS A 276 10.45 -11.69 -30.48
C LYS A 276 10.81 -10.22 -30.28
N THR A 277 11.94 -9.80 -30.83
CA THR A 277 12.38 -8.40 -30.78
C THR A 277 11.94 -7.64 -32.04
N ASP A 278 12.08 -6.31 -32.02
CA ASP A 278 11.84 -5.45 -33.18
C ASP A 278 13.18 -5.19 -33.89
N PRO A 279 13.27 -5.34 -35.22
CA PRO A 279 14.54 -5.25 -35.95
C PRO A 279 15.12 -3.84 -36.03
N HIS A 280 14.31 -2.81 -35.75
CA HIS A 280 14.72 -1.42 -36.00
C HIS A 280 14.77 -0.56 -34.75
N ARG A 281 14.10 -0.97 -33.66
CA ARG A 281 13.95 -0.14 -32.46
C ARG A 281 14.11 -0.99 -31.22
N SER A 282 14.82 -0.44 -30.23
CA SER A 282 14.81 -1.01 -28.89
C SER A 282 13.39 -1.03 -28.33
N GLU A 283 12.97 -2.17 -27.81
CA GLU A 283 11.64 -2.38 -27.27
C GLU A 283 11.68 -2.37 -25.74
N PHE A 284 10.82 -1.55 -25.13
CA PHE A 284 10.48 -1.58 -23.71
C PHE A 284 9.29 -2.52 -23.53
N HIS A 285 9.63 -3.81 -23.41
CA HIS A 285 8.67 -4.90 -23.40
C HIS A 285 8.07 -5.06 -22.00
N ARG A 286 6.74 -5.06 -21.88
CA ARG A 286 6.09 -5.17 -20.57
C ARG A 286 6.20 -6.59 -20.05
N ALA A 287 6.66 -6.70 -18.81
CA ALA A 287 6.82 -7.99 -18.15
C ALA A 287 6.33 -7.95 -16.70
N VAL A 288 5.98 -9.15 -16.23
CA VAL A 288 5.93 -9.46 -14.81
C VAL A 288 7.24 -10.13 -14.47
N ILE A 289 8.01 -9.53 -13.57
CA ILE A 289 9.21 -10.14 -13.01
C ILE A 289 8.96 -10.61 -11.59
N SER A 290 9.56 -11.75 -11.23
CA SER A 290 9.51 -12.30 -9.87
C SER A 290 10.86 -12.87 -9.48
N TRP A 291 11.19 -12.81 -8.19
CA TRP A 291 12.39 -13.44 -7.67
C TRP A 291 12.16 -14.94 -7.50
N GLN A 292 13.10 -15.77 -7.95
CA GLN A 292 13.06 -17.22 -7.80
C GLN A 292 14.38 -17.74 -7.25
N LEU A 293 14.31 -18.81 -6.46
CA LEU A 293 15.49 -19.51 -5.91
C LEU A 293 16.34 -20.19 -7.01
N ASN A 294 15.71 -20.51 -8.14
CA ASN A 294 16.39 -20.93 -9.34
C ASN A 294 15.81 -20.19 -10.55
N ASP A 295 16.61 -19.35 -11.17
CA ASP A 295 16.25 -18.53 -12.34
C ASP A 295 16.33 -19.31 -13.68
N GLY A 296 16.61 -20.61 -13.61
CA GLY A 296 16.86 -21.49 -14.77
C GLY A 296 18.34 -21.71 -15.06
N SER A 297 19.26 -20.98 -14.39
CA SER A 297 20.71 -21.18 -14.50
C SER A 297 21.34 -21.94 -13.33
N GLY A 298 20.54 -22.38 -12.36
CA GLY A 298 21.02 -23.00 -11.12
C GLY A 298 21.32 -22.01 -10.00
N TYR A 299 21.07 -20.71 -10.21
CA TYR A 299 21.25 -19.65 -9.24
C TYR A 299 19.93 -18.92 -8.96
N GLN A 300 19.85 -18.26 -7.82
CA GLN A 300 18.72 -17.37 -7.51
C GLN A 300 18.77 -16.09 -8.35
N GLY A 301 17.62 -15.60 -8.78
CA GLY A 301 17.54 -14.42 -9.63
C GLY A 301 16.12 -14.05 -10.05
N PHE A 302 15.99 -12.93 -10.78
CA PHE A 302 14.72 -12.52 -11.36
C PHE A 302 14.41 -13.32 -12.62
N ILE A 303 13.18 -13.83 -12.73
CA ILE A 303 12.62 -14.36 -13.97
C ILE A 303 11.59 -13.36 -14.50
N ALA A 304 11.59 -13.16 -15.81
CA ALA A 304 10.68 -12.27 -16.53
C ALA A 304 9.70 -13.07 -17.39
N GLU A 305 8.41 -12.77 -17.24
CA GLU A 305 7.33 -13.29 -18.06
C GLU A 305 6.66 -12.14 -18.83
N SER A 306 6.53 -12.30 -20.15
CA SER A 306 5.85 -11.32 -21.01
C SER A 306 4.38 -11.19 -20.61
N THR A 307 3.83 -9.98 -20.70
CA THR A 307 2.37 -9.76 -20.54
C THR A 307 1.55 -10.13 -21.80
N GLY A 308 2.16 -10.86 -22.73
CA GLY A 308 1.54 -11.33 -23.98
C GLY A 308 1.65 -10.30 -25.10
N HIS A 309 0.55 -10.06 -25.84
CA HIS A 309 0.57 -9.16 -26.99
C HIS A 309 0.95 -7.72 -26.64
N GLN A 310 2.02 -7.22 -27.28
CA GLN A 310 2.67 -5.94 -26.96
C GLN A 310 2.25 -4.74 -27.81
N ILE A 311 1.14 -4.80 -28.56
CA ILE A 311 0.68 -3.66 -29.35
C ILE A 311 0.44 -2.40 -28.50
N SER A 312 0.83 -1.23 -29.00
CA SER A 312 0.85 0.03 -28.24
C SER A 312 -0.52 0.57 -27.82
N SER A 313 -1.60 0.15 -28.49
CA SER A 313 -2.98 0.52 -28.16
C SER A 313 -3.58 -0.38 -27.07
N ARG A 314 -2.99 -1.56 -26.80
CA ARG A 314 -3.53 -2.55 -25.87
C ARG A 314 -3.05 -2.30 -24.45
N LEU A 315 -3.78 -1.43 -23.74
CA LEU A 315 -3.50 -1.11 -22.33
C LEU A 315 -3.47 -2.34 -21.41
N LEU A 316 -4.18 -3.42 -21.75
CA LEU A 316 -4.13 -4.70 -21.02
C LEU A 316 -2.71 -5.26 -20.84
N SER A 317 -1.76 -4.92 -21.72
CA SER A 317 -0.36 -5.33 -21.57
C SER A 317 0.38 -4.62 -20.41
N MET A 318 -0.14 -3.50 -19.90
CA MET A 318 0.36 -2.84 -18.70
C MET A 318 -0.25 -3.42 -17.42
N LYS A 319 -1.35 -4.17 -17.51
CA LYS A 319 -1.99 -4.78 -16.33
C LYS A 319 -1.01 -5.77 -15.70
N SER A 320 -0.73 -5.58 -14.42
CA SER A 320 0.22 -6.38 -13.62
C SER A 320 1.68 -6.27 -14.06
N ALA A 321 2.00 -5.49 -15.10
CA ALA A 321 3.39 -5.24 -15.49
C ALA A 321 4.10 -4.48 -14.36
N ASN A 322 5.15 -5.07 -13.82
CA ASN A 322 5.98 -4.47 -12.77
C ASN A 322 7.36 -4.06 -13.28
N ALA A 323 7.71 -4.44 -14.52
CA ALA A 323 8.94 -4.05 -15.18
C ALA A 323 8.79 -3.83 -16.69
N LEU A 324 9.74 -3.09 -17.25
CA LEU A 324 9.96 -2.93 -18.69
C LEU A 324 11.30 -3.57 -19.04
N LEU A 325 11.28 -4.65 -19.82
CA LEU A 325 12.50 -5.28 -20.34
C LEU A 325 13.07 -4.41 -21.44
N GLU A 326 14.37 -4.12 -21.37
CA GLU A 326 15.12 -3.37 -22.37
C GLU A 326 15.61 -4.35 -23.45
N LEU A 327 14.79 -4.59 -24.45
CA LEU A 327 15.13 -5.49 -25.56
C LEU A 327 15.86 -4.72 -26.67
N PRO A 328 17.03 -5.18 -27.11
CA PRO A 328 17.76 -4.55 -28.20
C PRO A 328 17.02 -4.69 -29.54
N ALA A 329 17.35 -3.81 -30.49
CA ALA A 329 16.88 -3.92 -31.85
C ALA A 329 17.59 -5.07 -32.57
N LEU A 330 16.93 -6.22 -32.75
CA LEU A 330 17.48 -7.40 -33.42
C LEU A 330 16.47 -7.98 -34.41
N GLU A 331 16.96 -8.60 -35.48
CA GLU A 331 16.10 -9.33 -36.42
C GLU A 331 15.63 -10.68 -35.84
N THR A 332 16.24 -11.14 -34.75
CA THR A 332 16.03 -12.47 -34.15
C THR A 332 15.25 -12.41 -32.83
N SER A 333 14.64 -13.53 -32.44
CA SER A 333 14.06 -13.68 -31.10
C SER A 333 15.15 -13.95 -30.07
N LEU A 334 14.99 -13.39 -28.88
CA LEU A 334 15.77 -13.79 -27.71
C LEU A 334 15.23 -15.13 -27.18
N PRO A 335 16.08 -16.14 -26.94
CA PRO A 335 15.64 -17.43 -26.44
C PRO A 335 15.23 -17.37 -24.96
N ALA A 336 14.46 -18.36 -24.51
CA ALA A 336 14.23 -18.58 -23.08
C ALA A 336 15.57 -18.79 -22.35
N GLY A 337 15.67 -18.31 -21.12
CA GLY A 337 16.89 -18.33 -20.30
C GLY A 337 17.87 -17.18 -20.55
N ALA A 338 17.70 -16.41 -21.64
CA ALA A 338 18.52 -15.23 -21.91
C ALA A 338 18.33 -14.17 -20.82
N SER A 339 19.44 -13.58 -20.37
CA SER A 339 19.43 -12.48 -19.41
C SER A 339 19.23 -11.16 -20.14
N VAL A 340 18.30 -10.34 -19.65
CA VAL A 340 17.99 -9.00 -20.18
C VAL A 340 17.91 -7.99 -19.04
N SER A 341 18.21 -6.73 -19.35
CA SER A 341 18.00 -5.66 -18.37
C SER A 341 16.50 -5.34 -18.26
N ALA A 342 16.03 -5.10 -17.03
CA ALA A 342 14.65 -4.79 -16.72
C ALA A 342 14.57 -3.55 -15.83
N ILE A 343 13.85 -2.53 -16.29
CA ILE A 343 13.55 -1.33 -15.51
C ILE A 343 12.35 -1.62 -14.61
N LEU A 344 12.50 -1.42 -13.31
CA LEU A 344 11.41 -1.59 -12.36
C LEU A 344 10.49 -0.36 -12.41
N ILE A 345 9.20 -0.59 -12.65
CA ILE A 345 8.17 0.47 -12.74
C ILE A 345 7.14 0.41 -11.60
N SER A 346 7.29 -0.53 -10.67
CA SER A 346 6.47 -0.64 -9.47
C SER A 346 7.33 -1.01 -8.26
N ASP A 347 6.77 -0.88 -7.05
CA ASP A 347 7.49 -1.14 -5.81
C ASP A 347 7.87 -2.63 -5.67
N ILE A 348 9.16 -2.88 -5.44
CA ILE A 348 9.72 -4.22 -5.29
C ILE A 348 9.21 -4.92 -4.03
N SER A 349 8.82 -4.16 -2.99
CA SER A 349 8.27 -4.73 -1.76
C SER A 349 6.95 -5.47 -2.00
N ASN A 350 6.27 -5.18 -3.11
CA ASN A 350 4.97 -5.74 -3.46
C ASN A 350 5.09 -6.87 -4.49
N PHE A 351 6.29 -7.37 -4.80
CA PHE A 351 6.46 -8.40 -5.81
C PHE A 351 5.83 -9.74 -5.41
N PRO A 352 5.13 -10.43 -6.33
CA PRO A 352 4.65 -11.78 -6.12
C PRO A 352 5.85 -12.71 -5.87
N GLY A 353 5.94 -13.31 -4.68
CA GLY A 353 7.04 -14.19 -4.27
C GLY A 353 7.76 -13.76 -2.99
N SER A 354 7.76 -12.45 -2.65
CA SER A 354 8.43 -11.95 -1.44
C SER A 354 7.82 -12.46 -0.12
N ARG A 355 6.61 -13.03 -0.15
CA ARG A 355 5.95 -13.61 1.04
C ARG A 355 6.25 -15.09 1.27
N ASN A 356 6.82 -15.80 0.29
CA ASN A 356 7.01 -17.26 0.38
C ASN A 356 8.42 -17.70 0.76
N LEU A 357 9.34 -16.77 1.03
CA LEU A 357 10.74 -17.08 1.36
C LEU A 357 11.00 -17.35 2.86
N GLN A 358 9.97 -17.45 3.71
CA GLN A 358 10.14 -17.65 5.16
C GLN A 358 9.66 -19.01 5.72
N LEU A 359 9.18 -19.96 4.91
CA LEU A 359 8.50 -21.14 5.48
C LEU A 359 8.79 -22.51 4.84
N THR A 360 9.81 -22.64 3.99
CA THR A 360 10.16 -23.94 3.40
C THR A 360 11.64 -24.26 3.58
N ASP A 361 12.06 -24.59 4.81
CA ASP A 361 13.29 -25.35 5.03
C ASP A 361 13.38 -26.05 6.40
N LEU A 362 12.24 -26.43 6.99
CA LEU A 362 12.21 -27.21 8.24
C LEU A 362 11.05 -28.23 8.21
N SER A 363 11.07 -29.17 7.27
CA SER A 363 10.47 -30.51 7.45
C SER A 363 10.72 -31.39 6.22
N SER A 364 11.93 -31.94 6.12
CA SER A 364 12.20 -33.11 5.30
C SER A 364 12.34 -34.32 6.23
N THR A 365 11.24 -35.03 6.50
CA THR A 365 11.29 -36.44 6.90
C THR A 365 9.90 -37.07 6.83
N GLN A 366 9.75 -38.02 5.89
CA GLN A 366 8.96 -39.27 5.97
C GLN A 366 7.43 -39.11 6.20
N GLN A 367 6.51 -39.72 5.44
CA GLN A 367 6.55 -41.02 4.79
C GLN A 367 5.35 -41.09 3.83
N GLU A 368 5.59 -41.57 2.61
CA GLU A 368 4.56 -41.93 1.65
C GLU A 368 3.77 -43.16 2.15
N HIS A 369 2.44 -43.08 2.13
CA HIS A 369 1.59 -44.26 2.06
C HIS A 369 0.58 -44.10 0.92
N LYS A 370 0.66 -45.05 -0.01
CA LYS A 370 -0.16 -45.21 -1.21
C LYS A 370 -1.48 -45.95 -0.89
N LEU A 371 -2.41 -45.81 -1.85
CA LEU A 371 -3.67 -46.56 -2.12
C LEU A 371 -4.93 -45.93 -1.49
N ALA A 372 -6.05 -45.75 -2.18
CA ALA A 372 -6.52 -46.22 -3.48
C ALA A 372 -7.60 -45.28 -4.05
N ALA A 373 -7.79 -45.32 -5.36
CA ALA A 373 -8.93 -44.71 -6.04
C ALA A 373 -10.22 -45.48 -5.71
N ALA A 374 -11.24 -44.78 -5.24
CA ALA A 374 -12.63 -45.22 -5.27
C ALA A 374 -13.58 -44.02 -5.27
N ASP A 375 -14.52 -44.08 -6.21
CA ASP A 375 -15.78 -43.38 -6.35
C ASP A 375 -15.87 -41.87 -6.59
N ALA A 376 -16.45 -41.59 -7.77
CA ALA A 376 -17.23 -40.42 -8.09
C ALA A 376 -18.41 -40.28 -7.12
N GLY A 377 -18.24 -39.45 -6.09
CA GLY A 377 -19.33 -38.88 -5.30
C GLY A 377 -19.41 -37.38 -5.59
N SER A 378 -20.60 -36.91 -5.95
CA SER A 378 -20.97 -35.50 -6.11
C SER A 378 -20.29 -34.59 -5.07
N SER A 379 -19.46 -33.65 -5.51
CA SER A 379 -18.97 -32.58 -4.65
C SER A 379 -20.15 -31.69 -4.27
N GLU A 380 -20.78 -31.96 -3.13
CA GLU A 380 -21.66 -31.01 -2.46
C GLU A 380 -20.85 -29.72 -2.22
N VAL A 381 -21.28 -28.63 -2.84
CA VAL A 381 -20.77 -27.30 -2.54
C VAL A 381 -21.22 -26.99 -1.11
N SER A 382 -20.29 -27.03 -0.14
CA SER A 382 -20.60 -26.67 1.25
C SER A 382 -20.92 -25.18 1.32
N GLU A 383 -22.21 -24.86 1.43
CA GLU A 383 -22.71 -23.48 1.50
C GLU A 383 -22.32 -22.83 2.84
N PHE A 384 -21.73 -21.64 2.79
CA PHE A 384 -21.22 -20.94 3.97
C PHE A 384 -22.34 -20.17 4.69
N LYS A 385 -22.63 -20.53 5.94
CA LYS A 385 -23.81 -20.05 6.68
C LYS A 385 -23.51 -18.79 7.48
N VAL A 386 -24.25 -17.72 7.20
CA VAL A 386 -24.09 -16.41 7.86
C VAL A 386 -25.33 -16.03 8.66
N ALA A 387 -25.15 -15.53 9.88
CA ALA A 387 -26.20 -14.95 10.70
C ALA A 387 -25.92 -13.48 11.05
N ILE A 388 -26.97 -12.66 11.13
CA ILE A 388 -26.87 -11.22 11.41
C ILE A 388 -27.68 -10.87 12.66
N LEU A 389 -27.01 -10.31 13.67
CA LEU A 389 -27.59 -9.86 14.93
C LEU A 389 -27.60 -8.34 15.00
N THR A 390 -28.78 -7.72 14.96
CA THR A 390 -28.93 -6.29 15.24
C THR A 390 -29.14 -6.10 16.75
N VAL A 391 -28.27 -5.33 17.39
CA VAL A 391 -28.37 -4.92 18.80
C VAL A 391 -28.84 -3.47 18.85
N SER A 392 -30.09 -3.27 19.31
CA SER A 392 -30.65 -1.94 19.52
C SER A 392 -31.91 -1.98 20.38
N ASP A 393 -31.90 -1.25 21.48
CA ASP A 393 -33.09 -1.01 22.32
C ASP A 393 -34.28 -0.45 21.52
N THR A 394 -34.05 0.50 20.61
CA THR A 394 -35.11 1.16 19.83
C THR A 394 -35.79 0.24 18.81
N VAL A 395 -35.02 -0.67 18.21
CA VAL A 395 -35.53 -1.62 17.21
C VAL A 395 -36.20 -2.80 17.93
N ALA A 396 -35.62 -3.28 19.02
CA ALA A 396 -36.16 -4.38 19.81
C ALA A 396 -37.51 -4.05 20.49
N THR A 397 -37.74 -2.77 20.80
CA THR A 397 -39.01 -2.28 21.38
C THR A 397 -40.06 -1.91 20.33
N GLY A 398 -39.75 -2.02 19.03
CA GLY A 398 -40.65 -1.68 17.93
C GLY A 398 -40.86 -0.17 17.71
N LEU A 399 -40.09 0.68 18.40
CA LEU A 399 -40.18 2.14 18.33
C LEU A 399 -39.45 2.74 17.11
N GLY A 400 -38.66 1.95 16.38
CA GLY A 400 -37.99 2.38 15.15
C GLY A 400 -37.71 1.23 14.17
N PRO A 401 -37.67 1.48 12.85
CA PRO A 401 -37.42 0.44 11.86
C PRO A 401 -35.95 0.01 11.85
N ASP A 402 -35.69 -1.29 11.71
CA ASP A 402 -34.33 -1.80 11.46
C ASP A 402 -33.88 -1.38 10.06
N ARG A 403 -32.90 -0.46 9.99
CA ARG A 403 -32.28 -0.04 8.73
C ARG A 403 -30.93 -0.71 8.49
N SER A 404 -30.34 -1.29 9.53
CA SER A 404 -28.98 -1.84 9.51
C SER A 404 -29.00 -3.32 9.11
N GLY A 405 -29.92 -4.11 9.67
CA GLY A 405 -30.08 -5.53 9.35
C GLY A 405 -30.37 -5.78 7.86
N PRO A 406 -31.37 -5.13 7.23
CA PRO A 406 -31.65 -5.32 5.80
C PRO A 406 -30.50 -4.88 4.88
N ARG A 407 -29.71 -3.89 5.31
CA ARG A 407 -28.53 -3.43 4.56
C ARG A 407 -27.40 -4.45 4.64
N ALA A 408 -27.12 -4.98 5.83
CA ALA A 408 -26.16 -6.06 6.04
C ALA A 408 -26.49 -7.28 5.15
N VAL A 409 -27.76 -7.67 5.12
CA VAL A 409 -28.29 -8.75 4.27
C VAL A 409 -28.00 -8.48 2.79
N SER A 410 -28.32 -7.28 2.31
CA SER A 410 -28.10 -6.90 0.91
C SER A 410 -26.62 -6.99 0.51
N VAL A 411 -25.70 -6.58 1.39
CA VAL A 411 -24.27 -6.59 1.05
C VAL A 411 -23.64 -7.99 1.12
N VAL A 412 -24.07 -8.82 2.08
CA VAL A 412 -23.67 -10.23 2.13
C VAL A 412 -24.15 -10.95 0.86
N ASN A 413 -25.40 -10.75 0.44
CA ASN A 413 -25.94 -11.33 -0.79
C ASN A 413 -25.19 -10.84 -2.04
N ALA A 414 -24.88 -9.54 -2.14
CA ALA A 414 -24.10 -8.99 -3.27
C ALA A 414 -22.66 -9.52 -3.34
N SER A 415 -22.15 -10.12 -2.25
CA SER A 415 -20.80 -10.65 -2.14
C SER A 415 -20.73 -12.18 -2.20
N SER A 416 -21.87 -12.87 -2.35
CA SER A 416 -21.98 -14.33 -2.22
C SER A 416 -21.14 -15.10 -3.25
N GLU A 417 -21.06 -14.60 -4.50
CA GLU A 417 -20.24 -15.20 -5.57
C GLU A 417 -18.74 -15.16 -5.25
N ARG A 418 -18.27 -14.14 -4.53
CA ARG A 418 -16.85 -14.01 -4.13
C ARG A 418 -16.50 -14.85 -2.91
N LEU A 419 -17.51 -15.28 -2.16
CA LEU A 419 -17.37 -16.02 -0.91
C LEU A 419 -17.60 -17.54 -1.07
N GLY A 420 -17.76 -18.02 -2.31
CA GLY A 420 -17.94 -19.45 -2.58
C GLY A 420 -19.34 -19.98 -2.29
N GLY A 421 -20.37 -19.11 -2.30
CA GLY A 421 -21.75 -19.48 -2.00
C GLY A 421 -22.09 -19.29 -0.53
N THR A 422 -22.56 -18.09 -0.17
CA THR A 422 -23.02 -17.77 1.19
C THR A 422 -24.54 -17.72 1.25
N SER A 423 -25.13 -18.43 2.23
CA SER A 423 -26.55 -18.30 2.56
C SER A 423 -26.72 -17.63 3.91
N ILE A 424 -27.60 -16.62 3.95
CA ILE A 424 -28.00 -15.99 5.21
C ILE A 424 -29.07 -16.87 5.84
N VAL A 425 -28.72 -17.53 6.94
CA VAL A 425 -29.58 -18.54 7.56
C VAL A 425 -30.46 -17.98 8.67
N ALA A 426 -30.08 -16.84 9.27
CA ALA A 426 -30.83 -16.22 10.35
C ALA A 426 -30.55 -14.72 10.47
N THR A 427 -31.59 -13.96 10.81
CA THR A 427 -31.47 -12.56 11.27
C THR A 427 -32.27 -12.41 12.56
N ALA A 428 -31.74 -11.68 13.54
CA ALA A 428 -32.45 -11.41 14.78
C ALA A 428 -32.13 -10.00 15.30
N VAL A 429 -33.06 -9.46 16.08
CA VAL A 429 -32.90 -8.20 16.79
C VAL A 429 -32.99 -8.46 18.29
N VAL A 430 -32.03 -7.94 19.05
CA VAL A 430 -32.02 -8.00 20.51
C VAL A 430 -31.80 -6.60 21.09
N PRO A 431 -32.34 -6.30 22.29
CA PRO A 431 -31.99 -5.07 22.99
C PRO A 431 -30.53 -5.11 23.47
N ASP A 432 -30.03 -3.97 23.92
CA ASP A 432 -28.68 -3.81 24.46
C ASP A 432 -28.58 -4.45 25.87
N ASP A 433 -28.70 -5.78 25.91
CA ASP A 433 -28.71 -6.61 27.11
C ASP A 433 -27.69 -7.75 26.95
N VAL A 434 -26.78 -7.85 27.92
CA VAL A 434 -25.66 -8.80 27.90
C VAL A 434 -26.15 -10.25 27.79
N GLN A 435 -27.19 -10.63 28.52
CA GLN A 435 -27.65 -12.02 28.55
C GLN A 435 -28.35 -12.39 27.24
N LYS A 436 -29.19 -11.51 26.70
CA LYS A 436 -29.88 -11.76 25.42
C LYS A 436 -28.92 -11.84 24.24
N ILE A 437 -27.86 -11.02 24.23
CA ILE A 437 -26.80 -11.10 23.22
C ILE A 437 -26.05 -12.43 23.34
N LYS A 438 -25.67 -12.85 24.56
CA LYS A 438 -25.00 -14.12 24.82
C LYS A 438 -25.84 -15.32 24.37
N ASP A 439 -27.11 -15.36 24.75
CA ASP A 439 -28.01 -16.47 24.43
C ASP A 439 -28.14 -16.64 22.91
N MET A 440 -28.20 -15.53 22.16
CA MET A 440 -28.27 -15.58 20.70
C MET A 440 -26.95 -16.01 20.06
N LEU A 441 -25.82 -15.48 20.53
CA LEU A 441 -24.50 -15.89 20.05
C LEU A 441 -24.25 -17.37 20.30
N GLN A 442 -24.62 -17.87 21.49
CA GLN A 442 -24.48 -19.26 21.87
C GLN A 442 -25.40 -20.18 21.07
N LYS A 443 -26.67 -19.78 20.87
CA LYS A 443 -27.60 -20.56 20.05
C LYS A 443 -27.06 -20.71 18.62
N TRP A 444 -26.61 -19.61 17.99
CA TRP A 444 -26.14 -19.65 16.62
C TRP A 444 -24.80 -20.36 16.44
N SER A 445 -23.89 -20.26 17.41
CA SER A 445 -22.61 -20.96 17.34
C SER A 445 -22.72 -22.46 17.67
N ASP A 446 -23.45 -22.80 18.74
CA ASP A 446 -23.39 -24.14 19.33
C ASP A 446 -24.53 -25.05 18.83
N VAL A 447 -25.70 -24.48 18.53
CA VAL A 447 -26.90 -25.23 18.09
C VAL A 447 -27.06 -25.17 16.58
N ASP A 448 -27.15 -23.96 16.03
CA ASP A 448 -27.42 -23.77 14.59
C ASP A 448 -26.15 -23.92 13.72
N LYS A 449 -24.98 -24.01 14.37
CA LYS A 449 -23.65 -24.20 13.77
C LYS A 449 -23.41 -23.31 12.55
N VAL A 450 -23.61 -22.00 12.72
CA VAL A 450 -23.31 -21.02 11.67
C VAL A 450 -21.80 -20.79 11.57
N ASP A 451 -21.31 -20.46 10.38
CA ASP A 451 -19.88 -20.23 10.15
C ASP A 451 -19.46 -18.81 10.54
N LEU A 452 -20.36 -17.84 10.38
CA LEU A 452 -20.12 -16.43 10.64
C LEU A 452 -21.33 -15.74 11.29
N ILE A 453 -21.08 -15.04 12.39
CA ILE A 453 -22.04 -14.14 13.02
C ILE A 453 -21.57 -12.69 12.88
N LEU A 454 -22.42 -11.83 12.31
CA LEU A 454 -22.22 -10.39 12.23
C LEU A 454 -23.07 -9.68 13.29
N THR A 455 -22.44 -8.90 14.16
CA THR A 455 -23.13 -8.08 15.17
C THR A 455 -23.19 -6.61 14.74
N LEU A 456 -24.38 -6.01 14.81
CA LEU A 456 -24.63 -4.62 14.40
C LEU A 456 -25.06 -3.81 15.62
N GLY A 457 -24.38 -2.71 15.94
CA GLY A 457 -24.77 -1.81 17.04
C GLY A 457 -24.29 -2.23 18.43
N GLY A 458 -24.53 -1.35 19.42
CA GLY A 458 -24.15 -1.56 20.82
C GLY A 458 -22.65 -1.56 21.11
N THR A 459 -21.82 -1.00 20.22
CA THR A 459 -20.33 -0.96 20.32
C THR A 459 -19.77 0.41 20.70
N GLY A 460 -20.63 1.39 20.98
CA GLY A 460 -20.24 2.74 21.37
C GLY A 460 -19.70 2.86 22.81
N CYS A 461 -19.57 4.10 23.28
CA CYS A 461 -19.07 4.41 24.63
C CYS A 461 -20.18 4.71 25.63
N THR A 462 -21.45 4.53 25.28
CA THR A 462 -22.56 4.79 26.21
C THR A 462 -22.70 3.64 27.21
N PRO A 463 -23.28 3.86 28.40
CA PRO A 463 -23.54 2.79 29.37
C PRO A 463 -24.47 1.69 28.86
N ARG A 464 -25.20 1.94 27.77
CA ARG A 464 -26.06 0.93 27.11
C ARG A 464 -25.28 0.10 26.10
N ASP A 465 -24.18 0.59 25.54
CA ASP A 465 -23.39 -0.17 24.57
C ASP A 465 -22.63 -1.34 25.24
N VAL A 466 -23.21 -2.54 25.21
CA VAL A 466 -22.69 -3.73 25.91
C VAL A 466 -22.31 -4.89 24.99
N THR A 467 -22.39 -4.71 23.67
CA THR A 467 -22.06 -5.75 22.67
C THR A 467 -20.62 -6.28 22.83
N PRO A 468 -19.59 -5.43 23.03
CA PRO A 468 -18.22 -5.91 23.23
C PRO A 468 -18.04 -6.82 24.44
N GLU A 469 -18.63 -6.46 25.58
CA GLU A 469 -18.57 -7.22 26.82
C GLU A 469 -19.26 -8.58 26.66
N ALA A 470 -20.43 -8.59 26.03
CA ALA A 470 -21.16 -9.81 25.73
C ALA A 470 -20.37 -10.71 24.79
N THR A 471 -19.84 -10.18 23.69
CA THR A 471 -19.05 -10.95 22.71
C THR A 471 -17.74 -11.48 23.31
N LYS A 472 -16.98 -10.64 24.03
CA LYS A 472 -15.69 -11.02 24.62
C LYS A 472 -15.81 -12.18 25.61
N SER A 473 -16.90 -12.23 26.36
CA SER A 473 -17.16 -13.33 27.29
C SER A 473 -17.57 -14.65 26.62
N MET A 474 -17.96 -14.64 25.34
CA MET A 474 -18.42 -15.83 24.60
C MET A 474 -17.37 -16.42 23.66
N ILE A 475 -16.44 -15.61 23.16
CA ILE A 475 -15.35 -16.06 22.28
C ILE A 475 -14.27 -16.79 23.07
N GLN A 476 -13.71 -17.85 22.50
CA GLN A 476 -12.62 -18.63 23.11
C GLN A 476 -11.25 -18.18 22.62
N LYS A 477 -11.17 -17.66 21.39
CA LYS A 477 -9.94 -17.11 20.79
C LYS A 477 -10.23 -15.73 20.20
N GLU A 478 -9.54 -14.71 20.67
CA GLU A 478 -9.66 -13.37 20.12
C GLU A 478 -8.98 -13.27 18.75
N THR A 479 -9.51 -12.40 17.89
CA THR A 479 -8.94 -12.12 16.55
C THR A 479 -8.61 -10.63 16.39
N PRO A 480 -7.65 -10.09 17.17
CA PRO A 480 -7.36 -8.66 17.22
C PRO A 480 -6.89 -8.10 15.86
N GLY A 481 -6.27 -8.92 15.02
CA GLY A 481 -5.87 -8.53 13.66
C GLY A 481 -7.06 -8.14 12.77
N LEU A 482 -8.21 -8.82 12.92
CA LEU A 482 -9.44 -8.46 12.19
C LEU A 482 -9.95 -7.09 12.65
N LEU A 483 -9.95 -6.83 13.96
CA LEU A 483 -10.33 -5.54 14.52
C LEU A 483 -9.42 -4.41 14.02
N TYR A 484 -8.11 -4.64 13.93
CA TYR A 484 -7.17 -3.65 13.41
C TYR A 484 -7.46 -3.29 11.95
N VAL A 485 -7.66 -4.29 11.09
CA VAL A 485 -7.98 -4.06 9.67
C VAL A 485 -9.33 -3.35 9.53
N MET A 486 -10.34 -3.77 10.30
CA MET A 486 -11.66 -3.12 10.32
C MET A 486 -11.58 -1.67 10.77
N MET A 487 -10.83 -1.38 11.84
CA MET A 487 -10.63 -0.03 12.36
C MET A 487 -9.94 0.87 11.32
N ARG A 488 -8.87 0.37 10.70
CA ARG A 488 -8.12 1.09 9.66
C ARG A 488 -8.99 1.45 8.46
N GLU A 489 -9.83 0.54 8.00
CA GLU A 489 -10.74 0.81 6.87
C GLU A 489 -11.87 1.78 7.28
N SER A 490 -12.37 1.67 8.50
CA SER A 490 -13.46 2.51 9.01
C SER A 490 -13.03 3.97 9.23
N LEU A 491 -11.77 4.18 9.64
CA LEU A 491 -11.19 5.52 9.79
C LEU A 491 -11.06 6.29 8.47
N LYS A 492 -11.08 5.60 7.31
CA LYS A 492 -11.13 6.26 5.99
C LYS A 492 -12.49 6.89 5.70
N VAL A 493 -13.55 6.42 6.36
CA VAL A 493 -14.94 6.84 6.11
C VAL A 493 -15.42 7.80 7.20
N THR A 494 -15.15 7.50 8.47
CA THR A 494 -15.53 8.38 9.58
C THR A 494 -14.46 8.42 10.68
N PRO A 495 -14.03 9.62 11.11
CA PRO A 495 -13.12 9.76 12.26
C PRO A 495 -13.69 9.15 13.54
N SER A 496 -15.02 9.16 13.72
CA SER A 496 -15.68 8.59 14.91
C SER A 496 -15.50 7.08 15.07
N ALA A 497 -15.00 6.38 14.04
CA ALA A 497 -14.67 4.96 14.13
C ALA A 497 -13.65 4.66 15.23
N MET A 498 -12.76 5.63 15.56
CA MET A 498 -11.76 5.48 16.63
C MET A 498 -12.37 5.21 18.01
N LEU A 499 -13.65 5.56 18.22
CA LEU A 499 -14.35 5.39 19.49
C LEU A 499 -15.03 4.01 19.62
N SER A 500 -14.98 3.18 18.57
CA SER A 500 -15.58 1.85 18.58
C SER A 500 -14.82 0.90 19.52
N ARG A 501 -15.55 0.23 20.42
CA ARG A 501 -15.01 -0.76 21.36
C ARG A 501 -15.24 -2.21 20.89
N ALA A 502 -15.42 -2.40 19.58
CA ALA A 502 -15.68 -3.68 18.94
C ALA A 502 -14.81 -4.86 19.44
N ALA A 503 -15.43 -6.03 19.61
CA ALA A 503 -14.75 -7.30 19.93
C ALA A 503 -15.01 -8.34 18.83
N ALA A 504 -14.00 -9.11 18.45
CA ALA A 504 -14.10 -10.17 17.44
C ALA A 504 -13.28 -11.40 17.85
N GLY A 505 -13.79 -12.59 17.54
CA GLY A 505 -13.16 -13.84 17.94
C GLY A 505 -13.90 -15.07 17.48
N ILE A 506 -13.31 -16.23 17.77
CA ILE A 506 -13.82 -17.53 17.39
C ILE A 506 -14.48 -18.18 18.61
N ARG A 507 -15.67 -18.75 18.38
CA ARG A 507 -16.37 -19.65 19.31
C ARG A 507 -16.70 -20.95 18.57
N GLY A 508 -16.10 -22.06 19.00
CA GLY A 508 -16.16 -23.34 18.30
C GLY A 508 -15.53 -23.21 16.92
N SER A 509 -16.32 -23.49 15.89
CA SER A 509 -15.98 -23.25 14.47
C SER A 509 -16.53 -21.92 13.94
N THR A 510 -17.30 -21.16 14.74
CA THR A 510 -17.98 -19.94 14.33
C THR A 510 -17.11 -18.71 14.56
N LEU A 511 -16.97 -17.87 13.54
CA LEU A 511 -16.37 -16.54 13.68
C LEU A 511 -17.44 -15.53 14.09
N VAL A 512 -17.25 -14.84 15.22
CA VAL A 512 -18.08 -13.72 15.65
C VAL A 512 -17.34 -12.43 15.40
N ARG A 513 -17.92 -11.51 14.63
CA ARG A 513 -17.33 -10.18 14.41
C ARG A 513 -18.40 -9.09 14.30
N PRO A 514 -18.06 -7.84 14.60
CA PRO A 514 -18.95 -6.72 14.36
C PRO A 514 -18.99 -6.37 12.88
N GLU A 515 -20.08 -5.76 12.44
CA GLU A 515 -20.12 -5.06 11.16
C GLU A 515 -19.67 -3.61 11.35
N VAL A 516 -18.95 -3.08 10.36
CA VAL A 516 -18.78 -1.64 10.18
C VAL A 516 -19.28 -1.29 8.79
N GLN A 517 -19.79 -0.06 8.59
CA GLN A 517 -20.48 0.47 7.41
C GLN A 517 -19.77 0.32 6.04
N THR A 518 -18.68 -0.43 5.93
CA THR A 518 -17.90 -0.65 4.71
C THR A 518 -17.72 -2.16 4.44
N ILE A 519 -18.78 -2.88 4.10
CA ILE A 519 -18.72 -4.29 3.68
C ILE A 519 -18.30 -4.42 2.20
N VAL A 520 -17.06 -4.06 1.83
CA VAL A 520 -16.54 -4.49 0.51
C VAL A 520 -15.15 -5.11 0.61
N PHE A 521 -14.37 -4.85 1.67
CA PHE A 521 -12.95 -5.23 1.69
C PHE A 521 -12.60 -6.43 2.59
N LEU A 522 -13.40 -6.74 3.62
CA LEU A 522 -13.04 -7.76 4.63
C LEU A 522 -13.58 -9.17 4.38
N LEU A 523 -14.39 -9.35 3.33
CA LEU A 523 -14.88 -10.66 2.91
C LEU A 523 -13.86 -11.42 2.04
N SER A 524 -12.78 -10.78 1.59
CA SER A 524 -11.68 -11.44 0.88
C SER A 524 -10.65 -12.13 1.79
N CYS A 525 -10.81 -12.05 3.12
CA CYS A 525 -9.85 -12.58 4.10
C CYS A 525 -10.24 -13.94 4.72
N ILE A 526 -11.39 -14.52 4.35
CA ILE A 526 -11.93 -15.75 4.99
C ILE A 526 -12.02 -16.92 4.00
N THR A 527 -11.12 -17.03 3.02
CA THR A 527 -11.03 -18.24 2.18
C THR A 527 -9.93 -19.15 2.70
N LYS A 528 -10.18 -19.78 3.86
CA LYS A 528 -9.70 -21.14 4.24
C LYS A 528 -10.18 -21.47 5.67
N PRO A 529 -10.87 -22.60 5.88
CA PRO A 529 -11.17 -23.08 7.23
C PRO A 529 -9.86 -23.48 7.94
N PRO A 530 -9.77 -23.33 9.28
CA PRO A 530 -8.68 -23.90 10.05
C PRO A 530 -8.81 -25.44 10.03
N THR A 531 -7.83 -26.12 9.43
CA THR A 531 -7.57 -27.55 9.69
C THR A 531 -6.83 -27.71 11.00
#